data_AF-A0A519F0N9-F1
#
_entry.id   AF-A0A519F0N9-F1
#
_cell.length_a   1.000
_cell.length_b   1.000
_cell.length_c   1.000
_cell.angle_alpha   90.00
_cell.angle_beta   90.00
_cell.angle_gamma   90.00
#
_symmetry.space_group_name_H-M   'P 1'
#
loop_
_entity.id
_entity.type
_entity.pdbx_description
1 polymer ?
#
loop_
_entity_poly.entity_id
_entity_poly.type
_entity_poly.pdbx_seq_one_letter_code
_entity_poly.pdbx_strand_id
1 'polypeptide(L)'
;MNRLRRHRARIAVTLLPVLLALLHATGAWRLPLVDRLDNIVYDARLRAGMPGTLDPRIVIVDIDDTSLQQFGQWPWSRDKLARLTRE
;
A
#
# COMPACT_ATOMS: atom_id res chain seq x y z
N MET A 1 34.41 -3.78 -32.78
CA MET A 1 33.97 -3.05 -31.56
C MET A 1 33.36 -1.65 -31.77
N ASN A 2 33.15 -1.13 -33.00
CA ASN A 2 32.66 0.26 -33.19
C ASN A 2 31.13 0.46 -33.30
N ARG A 3 30.32 -0.61 -33.42
CA ARG A 3 28.84 -0.46 -33.52
C ARG A 3 28.20 -0.07 -32.19
N LEU A 4 28.66 -0.66 -31.08
CA LEU A 4 28.25 -0.28 -29.71
C LEU A 4 28.48 1.20 -29.45
N ARG A 5 29.60 1.75 -29.94
CA ARG A 5 29.99 3.15 -29.75
C ARG A 5 29.08 4.15 -30.49
N ARG A 6 28.51 3.72 -31.63
CA ARG A 6 27.57 4.52 -32.45
C ARG A 6 26.15 4.50 -31.89
N HIS A 7 25.78 3.50 -31.09
CA HIS A 7 24.44 3.35 -30.51
C HIS A 7 24.38 3.58 -28.99
N ARG A 8 25.47 4.02 -28.34
CA ARG A 8 25.53 4.23 -26.88
C ARG A 8 24.40 5.11 -26.37
N ALA A 9 24.08 6.18 -27.10
CA ALA A 9 22.97 7.06 -26.75
C ALA A 9 21.64 6.31 -26.75
N ARG A 10 21.37 5.49 -27.77
CA ARG A 10 20.14 4.68 -27.84
C ARG A 10 20.09 3.64 -26.72
N ILE A 11 21.21 2.95 -26.48
CA ILE A 11 21.34 1.94 -25.43
C ILE A 11 21.14 2.57 -24.04
N ALA A 12 21.72 3.74 -23.80
CA ALA A 12 21.57 4.45 -22.53
C ALA A 12 20.12 4.93 -22.32
N VAL A 13 19.49 5.48 -23.37
CA VAL A 13 18.09 5.94 -23.32
C VAL A 13 17.13 4.79 -23.01
N THR A 14 17.39 3.57 -23.46
CA THR A 14 16.53 2.41 -23.14
C THR A 14 16.90 1.73 -21.83
N LEU A 15 18.19 1.56 -21.52
CA LEU A 15 18.62 0.85 -20.32
C LEU A 15 18.45 1.65 -19.04
N LEU A 16 18.62 2.98 -19.10
CA LEU A 16 18.58 3.82 -17.90
C LEU A 16 17.18 3.80 -17.23
N PRO A 17 16.05 4.00 -17.94
CA PRO A 17 14.73 3.88 -17.34
C PRO A 17 14.44 2.48 -16.80
N VAL A 18 14.88 1.43 -17.50
CA VAL A 18 14.70 0.04 -17.07
C VAL A 18 15.46 -0.22 -15.77
N LEU A 19 16.72 0.23 -15.68
CA LEU A 19 17.50 0.10 -14.46
C LEU A 19 16.88 0.86 -13.30
N LEU A 20 16.43 2.10 -13.52
CA LEU A 20 15.75 2.90 -12.49
C LEU A 20 14.46 2.23 -12.03
N ALA A 21 13.68 1.65 -12.95
CA ALA A 21 12.47 0.91 -12.62
C ALA A 21 12.78 -0.35 -11.79
N LEU A 22 13.83 -1.10 -12.13
CA LEU A 22 14.24 -2.29 -11.35
C LEU A 22 14.76 -1.91 -9.95
N LEU A 23 15.53 -0.84 -9.83
CA LEU A 23 15.99 -0.32 -8.54
C LEU A 23 14.81 0.13 -7.67
N HIS A 24 13.79 0.72 -8.29
CA HIS A 24 12.55 1.07 -7.60
C HIS A 24 11.74 -0.16 -7.17
N ALA A 25 11.50 -1.09 -8.09
CA ALA A 25 10.69 -2.29 -7.86
C ALA A 25 11.27 -3.23 -6.80
N THR A 26 12.61 -3.29 -6.68
CA THR A 26 13.28 -4.07 -5.63
C THR A 26 13.35 -3.35 -4.28
N GLY A 27 12.96 -2.08 -4.21
CA GLY A 27 13.10 -1.25 -3.02
C GLY A 27 14.53 -0.79 -2.74
N ALA A 28 15.51 -1.13 -3.59
CA ALA A 28 16.90 -0.72 -3.46
C ALA A 28 17.07 0.80 -3.60
N TRP A 29 16.22 1.46 -4.38
CA TRP A 29 16.14 2.92 -4.46
C TRP A 29 14.70 3.39 -4.69
N ARG A 30 14.13 4.09 -3.70
CA ARG A 30 12.78 4.65 -3.81
C ARG A 30 12.78 5.99 -4.53
N LEU A 31 11.86 6.14 -5.48
CA LEU A 31 11.56 7.39 -6.18
C LEU A 31 10.21 7.90 -5.65
N PRO A 32 10.18 8.92 -4.78
CA PRO A 32 8.94 9.33 -4.10
C PRO A 32 7.80 9.74 -5.03
N LEU A 33 8.12 10.24 -6.23
CA LEU A 33 7.12 10.55 -7.25
C LEU A 33 6.42 9.29 -7.78
N VAL A 34 7.17 8.22 -8.00
CA VAL A 34 6.63 6.94 -8.46
C VAL A 34 5.75 6.33 -7.36
N ASP A 35 6.22 6.33 -6.11
CA ASP A 35 5.44 5.88 -4.95
C ASP A 35 4.09 6.62 -4.83
N ARG A 36 4.09 7.94 -5.04
CA ARG A 36 2.85 8.74 -4.99
C ARG A 36 1.90 8.39 -6.13
N LEU A 37 2.41 8.24 -7.35
CA LEU A 37 1.59 7.84 -8.50
C LEU A 37 1.00 6.45 -8.30
N ASP A 38 1.80 5.51 -7.79
CA ASP A 38 1.34 4.16 -7.46
C ASP A 38 0.23 4.18 -6.42
N ASN A 39 0.35 4.98 -5.35
CA ASN A 39 -0.70 5.12 -4.34
C ASN A 39 -1.98 5.73 -4.91
N ILE A 40 -1.88 6.76 -5.78
CA ILE A 40 -3.06 7.37 -6.42
C ILE A 40 -3.77 6.35 -7.34
N VAL A 41 -3.01 5.63 -8.16
CA VAL A 41 -3.55 4.59 -9.05
C VAL A 41 -4.16 3.45 -8.25
N TYR A 42 -3.51 3.05 -7.15
CA TYR A 42 -4.02 2.05 -6.22
C TYR A 42 -5.37 2.46 -5.64
N ASP A 43 -5.48 3.66 -5.08
CA ASP A 43 -6.72 4.18 -4.51
C ASP A 43 -7.83 4.28 -5.56
N ALA A 44 -7.51 4.75 -6.77
CA ALA A 44 -8.48 4.85 -7.86
C ALA A 44 -9.00 3.46 -8.26
N ARG A 45 -8.10 2.48 -8.42
CA ARG A 45 -8.46 1.09 -8.74
C ARG A 45 -9.30 0.47 -7.63
N LEU A 46 -8.92 0.67 -6.37
CA LEU A 46 -9.64 0.14 -5.22
C LEU A 46 -11.07 0.69 -5.18
N ARG A 47 -11.24 2.01 -5.29
CA ARG A 47 -12.57 2.65 -5.29
C ARG A 47 -13.41 2.22 -6.49
N ALA A 48 -12.81 2.07 -7.68
CA ALA A 48 -13.53 1.62 -8.87
C ALA A 48 -13.96 0.15 -8.78
N GLY A 49 -13.20 -0.70 -8.06
CA GLY A 49 -13.51 -2.12 -7.86
C GLY A 49 -14.33 -2.42 -6.60
N MET A 50 -14.53 -1.44 -5.71
CA MET A 50 -15.25 -1.64 -4.46
C MET A 50 -16.76 -1.77 -4.71
N PRO A 51 -17.43 -2.75 -4.08
CA PRO A 51 -18.89 -2.77 -4.02
C PRO A 51 -19.37 -1.48 -3.35
N GLY A 52 -20.26 -0.73 -4.00
CA GLY A 52 -20.85 0.51 -3.46
C GLY A 52 -21.85 0.27 -2.32
N THR A 53 -21.78 -0.90 -1.67
CA THR A 53 -22.71 -1.38 -0.65
C THR A 53 -21.95 -1.69 0.63
N LEU A 54 -22.52 -1.36 1.78
CA LEU A 54 -22.03 -1.81 3.08
C LEU A 54 -22.40 -3.28 3.29
N ASP A 55 -21.44 -4.12 3.71
CA ASP A 55 -21.75 -5.44 4.24
C ASP A 55 -22.15 -5.29 5.72
N PRO A 56 -23.41 -5.53 6.11
CA PRO A 56 -23.88 -5.32 7.48
C PRO A 56 -23.22 -6.25 8.51
N ARG A 57 -22.48 -7.26 8.07
CA ARG A 57 -21.74 -8.18 8.95
C ARG A 57 -20.38 -7.62 9.39
N ILE A 58 -19.91 -6.56 8.73
CA ILE A 58 -18.60 -5.95 8.99
C ILE A 58 -18.82 -4.58 9.62
N VAL A 59 -18.30 -4.40 10.84
CA VAL A 59 -18.30 -3.12 11.55
C VAL A 59 -16.85 -2.72 11.85
N ILE A 60 -16.53 -1.44 11.70
CA ILE A 60 -15.23 -0.88 12.08
C ILE A 60 -15.41 -0.29 13.48
N VAL A 61 -14.68 -0.84 14.44
CA VAL A 61 -14.68 -0.37 15.83
C VAL A 61 -13.36 0.33 16.09
N ASP A 62 -13.42 1.57 16.54
CA ASP A 62 -12.25 2.32 17.00
C ASP A 62 -11.95 1.99 18.46
N ILE A 63 -10.66 1.89 18.81
CA ILE A 63 -10.21 1.61 20.17
C ILE A 63 -9.39 2.81 20.63
N ASP A 64 -10.01 3.63 21.47
CA ASP A 64 -9.42 4.85 22.01
C ASP A 64 -8.80 4.63 23.40
N ASP A 65 -8.09 5.66 23.88
CA ASP A 65 -7.45 5.63 25.20
C ASP A 65 -8.47 5.44 26.33
N THR A 66 -9.69 5.97 26.18
CA THR A 66 -10.78 5.79 27.14
C THR A 66 -11.16 4.31 27.25
N SER A 67 -11.32 3.64 26.11
CA SER A 67 -11.61 2.22 26.04
C SER A 67 -10.48 1.38 26.64
N LEU A 68 -9.22 1.75 26.40
CA LEU A 68 -8.08 1.05 26.99
C LEU A 68 -8.01 1.24 28.52
N GLN A 69 -8.39 2.41 29.03
CA GLN A 69 -8.49 2.64 30.48
C GLN A 69 -9.64 1.82 31.11
N GLN A 70 -10.77 1.70 30.41
CA GLN A 70 -11.94 0.95 30.90
C GLN A 70 -11.77 -0.57 30.81
N PHE A 71 -11.25 -1.07 29.68
CA PHE A 71 -11.20 -2.50 29.36
C PHE A 71 -9.81 -3.11 29.47
N GLY A 72 -8.78 -2.29 29.70
CA GLY A 72 -7.38 -2.68 29.83
C GLY A 72 -6.62 -2.64 28.51
N GLN A 73 -5.32 -2.96 28.59
CA GLN A 73 -4.41 -2.96 27.45
C GLN A 73 -4.85 -3.93 26.33
N TRP A 74 -4.77 -3.44 25.10
CA TRP A 74 -4.90 -4.24 23.87
C TRP A 74 -3.63 -5.08 23.62
N PRO A 75 -3.70 -6.29 23.02
CA PRO A 75 -4.86 -6.97 22.45
C PRO A 75 -5.74 -7.70 23.46
N TRP A 76 -7.04 -7.55 23.32
CA TRP A 76 -8.03 -8.27 24.14
C TRP A 76 -8.27 -9.69 23.64
N SER A 77 -8.75 -10.56 24.53
CA SER A 77 -9.18 -11.90 24.13
C SER A 77 -10.39 -11.82 23.18
N ARG A 78 -10.50 -12.81 22.28
CA ARG A 78 -11.62 -12.90 21.33
C ARG A 78 -12.98 -12.97 22.03
N ASP A 79 -13.04 -13.60 23.20
CA ASP A 79 -14.25 -13.65 24.02
C ASP A 79 -14.69 -12.27 24.50
N LYS A 80 -13.75 -11.44 24.95
CA LYS A 80 -14.04 -10.05 25.34
C LYS A 80 -14.57 -9.26 24.15
N LEU A 81 -13.88 -9.34 23.01
CA LEU A 81 -14.33 -8.69 21.76
C LEU A 81 -15.74 -9.13 21.37
N ALA A 82 -16.02 -10.44 21.37
CA ALA A 82 -17.31 -10.98 20.99
C ALA A 82 -18.45 -10.55 21.93
N ARG A 83 -18.17 -10.23 23.20
CA ARG A 83 -19.17 -9.63 24.09
C ARG A 83 -19.40 -8.16 23.79
N LEU A 84 -18.33 -7.40 23.55
CA LEU A 84 -18.41 -5.96 23.26
C LEU A 84 -19.17 -5.65 21.96
N THR A 85 -19.19 -6.57 21.00
CA THR A 85 -19.90 -6.39 19.71
C THR A 85 -21.30 -7.02 19.67
N ARG A 86 -21.81 -7.56 20.79
CA ARG A 86 -23.10 -8.28 20.85
C ARG A 86 -24.23 -7.50 21.54
N GLU A 87 -23.95 -6.32 22.09
CA GLU A 87 -24.92 -5.40 22.69
C GLU A 87 -25.35 -4.32 21.69
#